data_AF-A0A0B3S219-F1
#
_entry.id   AF-A0A0B3S219-F1
#
_cell.length_a   1.000
_cell.length_b   1.000
_cell.length_c   1.000
_cell.angle_alpha   90.00
_cell.angle_beta   90.00
_cell.angle_gamma   90.00
#
_symmetry.space_group_name_H-M   'P 1'
#
loop_
_entity.id
_entity.type
_entity.pdbx_description
1 polymer ?
#
loop_
_entity_poly.entity_id
_entity_poly.type
_entity_poly.pdbx_seq_one_letter_code
_entity_poly.pdbx_strand_id
1 'polypeptide(L)' 'MADQNDLSFTGLTDEQAQELHSVYMSGLWLFAAVAVVAHLATYIWAPWF' A
#
# COMPACT_ATOMS: atom_id res chain seq x y z
N MET A 1 -29.62 -20.80 11.94
CA MET A 1 -28.22 -21.02 11.49
C MET A 1 -27.79 -19.71 10.89
N ALA A 2 -26.94 -18.96 11.61
CA ALA A 2 -26.44 -17.67 11.15
C ALA A 2 -25.29 -17.96 10.17
N ASP A 3 -25.55 -17.72 8.88
CA ASP A 3 -24.50 -17.73 7.88
C ASP A 3 -23.66 -16.47 8.09
N GLN A 4 -22.49 -16.65 8.71
CA GLN A 4 -21.52 -15.60 9.02
C GLN A 4 -20.36 -15.63 8.02
N ASN A 5 -20.66 -15.84 6.74
CA ASN A 5 -19.65 -15.92 5.68
C ASN A 5 -19.45 -14.59 4.92
N ASP A 6 -20.24 -13.55 5.23
CA ASP A 6 -20.21 -12.23 4.56
C ASP A 6 -19.80 -11.07 5.48
N LEU A 7 -19.22 -11.39 6.63
CA LEU A 7 -18.60 -10.39 7.52
C LEU A 7 -17.13 -10.75 7.65
N SER A 8 -16.28 -9.98 6.97
CA SER A 8 -14.84 -10.01 7.23
C SER A 8 -14.61 -9.80 8.74
N PHE A 9 -13.60 -10.48 9.30
CA PHE A 9 -13.29 -10.56 10.73
C PHE A 9 -13.14 -9.20 11.48
N THR A 10 -13.26 -8.07 10.79
CA THR A 10 -13.08 -6.70 11.32
C THR A 10 -14.40 -5.93 11.48
N GLY A 11 -15.54 -6.45 11.00
CA GLY A 11 -16.84 -5.76 11.10
C GLY A 11 -17.01 -4.54 10.18
N LEU A 12 -16.22 -4.45 9.10
CA LEU A 12 -16.37 -3.45 8.03
C LEU A 12 -16.84 -4.14 6.75
N THR A 13 -17.72 -3.48 6.00
CA THR A 13 -18.16 -3.93 4.67
C THR A 13 -16.98 -3.89 3.70
N ASP A 14 -16.90 -4.82 2.73
CA ASP A 14 -15.80 -4.88 1.74
C ASP A 14 -15.56 -3.55 1.03
N GLU A 15 -16.61 -2.74 0.87
CA GLU A 15 -16.58 -1.39 0.29
C GLU A 15 -15.64 -0.45 1.07
N GLN A 16 -15.67 -0.47 2.40
CA GLN A 16 -14.79 0.37 3.23
C GLN A 16 -13.34 -0.14 3.26
N ALA A 17 -13.15 -1.46 3.20
CA ALA A 17 -11.81 -2.04 3.09
C ALA A 17 -11.15 -1.62 1.76
N GLN A 18 -11.93 -1.54 0.68
CA GLN A 18 -11.45 -1.14 -0.65
C GLN A 18 -11.16 0.37 -0.74
N GLU A 19 -11.95 1.21 -0.08
CA GLU A 19 -11.66 2.64 0.06
C GLU A 19 -10.33 2.88 0.79
N LEU A 20 -10.13 2.24 1.95
CA LEU A 20 -8.87 2.37 2.69
C LEU A 20 -7.69 1.81 1.91
N HIS A 21 -7.88 0.66 1.25
CA HIS A 21 -6.86 0.03 0.41
C HIS A 21 -6.46 0.93 -0.76
N SER A 22 -7.42 1.61 -1.40
CA SER A 22 -7.14 2.52 -2.53
C SER A 22 -6.29 3.72 -2.12
N VAL A 23 -6.57 4.33 -0.95
CA VAL A 23 -5.81 5.45 -0.41
C VAL A 23 -4.43 5.00 0.07
N TYR A 24 -4.34 3.83 0.73
CA TYR A 24 -3.07 3.25 1.17
C TYR A 24 -2.18 2.90 -0.02
N MET A 25 -2.73 2.26 -1.06
CA MET A 25 -2.00 1.92 -2.28
C MET A 25 -1.48 3.17 -2.97
N SER A 26 -2.28 4.24 -3.06
CA SER A 26 -1.87 5.53 -3.62
C SER A 26 -0.68 6.13 -2.86
N GLY A 27 -0.76 6.23 -1.53
CA GLY A 27 0.31 6.77 -0.70
C GLY A 27 1.59 5.92 -0.73
N LEU A 28 1.45 4.59 -0.66
CA LEU A 28 2.56 3.65 -0.73
C LEU A 28 3.25 3.71 -2.09
N TRP A 29 2.50 3.82 -3.18
CA TRP A 29 3.07 3.92 -4.53
C TRP A 29 3.84 5.22 -4.72
N LEU A 30 3.33 6.33 -4.20
CA LEU A 30 4.02 7.63 -4.25
C LEU A 30 5.33 7.58 -3.44
N PHE A 31 5.30 7.02 -2.23
CA PHE A 31 6.51 6.83 -1.42
C PHE A 31 7.52 5.88 -2.07
N ALA A 32 7.06 4.74 -2.60
CA ALA A 32 7.90 3.76 -3.28
C ALA A 32 8.55 4.33 -4.54
N ALA A 33 7.80 5.09 -5.35
CA ALA A 33 8.34 5.77 -6.53
C ALA A 33 9.44 6.77 -6.15
N VAL A 34 9.20 7.61 -5.13
CA VAL A 34 10.19 8.56 -4.63
C VAL A 34 11.42 7.85 -4.05
N ALA A 35 11.22 6.77 -3.30
CA ALA A 35 12.30 5.97 -2.72
C ALA A 35 13.17 5.34 -3.81
N VAL A 36 12.58 4.76 -4.86
CA VAL A 36 13.33 4.19 -5.99
C VAL A 36 14.14 5.27 -6.71
N VAL A 37 13.56 6.44 -6.96
CA VAL A 37 14.26 7.58 -7.57
C VAL A 37 15.44 8.03 -6.68
N ALA A 38 15.23 8.12 -5.36
CA ALA A 38 16.29 8.48 -4.44
C ALA A 38 17.43 7.45 -4.43
N HIS A 39 17.13 6.14 -4.46
CA HIS A 39 18.14 5.09 -4.54
C HIS A 39 18.92 5.14 -5.86
N LEU A 40 18.24 5.37 -6.99
CA LEU A 40 18.93 5.54 -8.27
C LEU A 40 19.84 6.76 -8.28
N ALA A 41 19.37 7.88 -7.70
CA ALA A 41 20.16 9.10 -7.57
C ALA A 41 21.40 8.89 -6.69
N THR A 42 21.28 8.17 -5.57
CA THR A 42 22.44 7.82 -4.74
C THR A 42 23.39 6.85 -5.45
N TYR A 43 22.90 5.86 -6.21
CA TYR A 43 23.77 4.99 -7.02
C TYR A 43 24.57 5.75 -8.09
N ILE A 44 24.03 6.83 -8.66
CA ILE A 44 24.73 7.67 -9.64
C ILE A 44 25.83 8.53 -8.97
N TRP A 45 25.56 9.07 -7.78
CA TRP A 45 26.45 10.02 -7.11
C TRP A 45 27.53 9.35 -6.25
N ALA A 46 27.25 8.14 -5.80
CA ALA A 46 28.06 7.35 -4.89
C ALA A 46 27.93 5.87 -5.28
N PRO A 47 28.55 5.42 -6.38
CA PRO A 47 28.53 4.01 -6.78
C PRO A 47 29.48 3.23 -5.89
N TRP A 48 29.13 3.11 -4.61
CA TRP A 48 29.88 2.30 -3.66
C TRP A 48 28.91 1.88 -2.53
N PHE A 49 28.56 0.60 -2.31
CA PHE A 49 29.26 -0.66 -2.57
C PHE A 49 29.91 -0.90 -3.93
#